data_AF-A0A2M9LH93-F1
#
_entry.id   AF-A0A2M9LH93-F1
#
_cell.length_a   1.000
_cell.length_b   1.000
_cell.length_c   1.000
_cell.angle_alpha   90.00
_cell.angle_beta   90.00
_cell.angle_gamma   90.00
#
_symmetry.space_group_name_H-M   'P 1'
#
loop_
_entity.id
_entity.type
_entity.pdbx_description
1 polymer ?
#
loop_
_entity_poly.entity_id
_entity_poly.type
_entity_poly.pdbx_seq_one_letter_code
_entity_poly.pdbx_strand_id
1 'polypeptide(L)'
;MTSDRATRLRRLARTLSDRFGLGPHRPGAVGAEWSASARIWTFTWTDGPTVAQMRAAGLGADPTASEDVRYARTLSQDAVALGAVRLTIGAGTDPNRRPRLRPADIEVLLREEPYPAPRTERERALVYAVLYEIHNSRHRNRAGAQEICDIVNRYGLAVFLRRCGAELSPAEVLTAHYAASHAHPAWRHRLTPMDAAVLFRAVREDPRATAKLVTAALALLPGLPAECAAAEDELRSRIERTTPPAQRRADRSEGPRQ
;
A
#
# COMPACT_ATOMS: atom_id res chain seq x y z
N MET A 1 -43.90 6.28 21.65
CA MET A 1 -43.29 5.06 21.06
C MET A 1 -41.91 5.29 20.43
N THR A 2 -41.54 6.50 20.00
CA THR A 2 -40.23 6.82 19.39
C THR A 2 -39.02 6.74 20.34
N SER A 3 -39.20 7.02 21.63
CA SER A 3 -38.11 7.00 22.63
C SER A 3 -37.60 5.58 22.96
N ASP A 4 -38.50 4.61 23.00
CA ASP A 4 -38.17 3.22 23.34
C ASP A 4 -37.41 2.52 22.21
N ARG A 5 -37.87 2.70 20.95
CA ARG A 5 -37.16 2.22 19.76
C ARG A 5 -35.75 2.81 19.65
N ALA A 6 -35.60 4.12 19.85
CA ALA A 6 -34.29 4.77 19.82
C ALA A 6 -33.34 4.21 20.89
N THR A 7 -33.85 3.95 22.10
CA THR A 7 -33.07 3.39 23.21
C THR A 7 -32.63 1.95 22.91
N ARG A 8 -33.52 1.13 22.37
CA ARG A 8 -33.23 -0.25 21.94
C ARG A 8 -32.17 -0.29 20.84
N LEU A 9 -32.28 0.57 19.83
CA LEU A 9 -31.31 0.67 18.74
C LEU A 9 -29.91 1.11 19.22
N ARG A 10 -29.83 2.07 20.14
CA ARG A 10 -28.54 2.46 20.75
C ARG A 10 -27.93 1.36 21.62
N ARG A 11 -28.77 0.54 22.27
CA ARG A 11 -28.29 -0.65 22.99
C ARG A 11 -27.73 -1.68 22.01
N LEU A 12 -28.46 -1.97 20.93
CA LEU A 12 -28.01 -2.88 19.88
C LEU A 12 -26.69 -2.40 19.25
N ALA A 13 -26.56 -1.11 18.92
CA ALA A 13 -25.34 -0.55 18.37
C ALA A 13 -24.12 -0.73 19.30
N ARG A 14 -24.29 -0.58 20.62
CA ARG A 14 -23.24 -0.91 21.60
C ARG A 14 -22.90 -2.39 21.60
N THR A 15 -23.90 -3.27 21.65
CA THR A 15 -23.68 -4.72 21.57
C THR A 15 -22.92 -5.14 20.31
N LEU A 16 -23.24 -4.54 19.17
CA LEU A 16 -22.51 -4.78 17.91
C LEU A 16 -21.08 -4.25 17.98
N SER A 17 -20.89 -3.06 18.56
CA SER A 17 -19.56 -2.48 18.78
C SER A 17 -18.68 -3.39 19.62
N ASP A 18 -19.21 -3.88 20.76
CA ASP A 18 -18.51 -4.79 21.66
C ASP A 18 -18.18 -6.12 20.98
N ARG A 19 -19.17 -6.71 20.27
CA ARG A 19 -19.00 -7.98 19.55
C ARG A 19 -17.87 -7.94 18.52
N PHE A 20 -17.69 -6.82 17.85
CA PHE A 20 -16.68 -6.65 16.81
C PHE A 20 -15.40 -5.93 17.29
N GLY A 21 -15.28 -5.65 18.60
CA GLY A 21 -14.12 -4.96 19.17
C GLY A 21 -13.96 -3.52 18.69
N LEU A 22 -15.05 -2.88 18.25
CA LEU A 22 -15.12 -1.49 17.82
C LEU A 22 -15.33 -0.61 19.06
N GLY A 23 -14.29 -0.50 19.90
CA GLY A 23 -14.40 0.14 21.21
C GLY A 23 -14.88 1.61 21.15
N PRO A 24 -15.54 2.13 22.21
CA PRO A 24 -16.18 3.45 22.22
C PRO A 24 -15.23 4.64 22.06
N HIS A 25 -13.93 4.44 22.33
CA HIS A 25 -12.87 5.44 22.15
C HIS A 25 -12.08 5.26 20.85
N ARG A 26 -12.39 4.25 20.05
CA ARG A 26 -11.77 4.04 18.75
C ARG A 26 -12.59 4.74 17.67
N PRO A 27 -11.96 5.35 16.66
CA PRO A 27 -12.64 5.66 15.42
C PRO A 27 -13.23 4.34 14.88
N GLY A 28 -14.56 4.23 14.80
CA GLY A 28 -15.22 3.04 14.25
C GLY A 28 -16.31 2.39 15.09
N ALA A 29 -16.61 2.86 16.31
CA ALA A 29 -17.78 2.39 17.06
C ALA A 29 -19.08 2.54 16.23
N VAL A 30 -20.03 1.63 16.43
CA VAL A 30 -21.31 1.65 15.71
C VAL A 30 -22.20 2.75 16.27
N GLY A 31 -22.47 3.75 15.44
CA GLY A 31 -23.45 4.80 15.70
C GLY A 31 -24.85 4.38 15.25
N ALA A 32 -25.87 4.87 15.95
CA ALA A 32 -27.28 4.74 15.55
C ALA A 32 -27.86 6.13 15.32
N GLU A 33 -28.15 6.45 14.06
CA GLU A 33 -28.59 7.77 13.65
C GLU A 33 -29.94 7.70 12.93
N TRP A 34 -30.83 8.65 13.24
CA TRP A 34 -32.08 8.80 12.52
C TRP A 34 -31.90 9.74 11.34
N SER A 35 -32.15 9.24 10.13
CA SER A 35 -32.22 10.11 8.94
C SER A 35 -33.63 10.66 8.80
N ALA A 36 -33.80 11.96 9.03
CA ALA A 36 -35.09 12.63 8.89
C ALA A 36 -35.60 12.60 7.43
N SER A 37 -34.72 12.73 6.45
CA SER A 37 -35.05 12.74 5.03
C SER A 37 -35.44 11.35 4.50
N ALA A 38 -34.71 10.31 4.90
CA ALA A 38 -35.02 8.94 4.51
C ALA A 38 -36.04 8.26 5.44
N ARG A 39 -36.43 8.92 6.54
CA ARG A 39 -37.31 8.41 7.60
C ARG A 39 -36.93 7.00 8.06
N ILE A 40 -35.63 6.75 8.20
CA ILE A 40 -35.09 5.44 8.57
C ILE A 40 -33.92 5.58 9.54
N TRP A 41 -33.78 4.60 10.44
CA TRP A 41 -32.58 4.48 11.28
C TRP A 41 -31.43 3.90 10.45
N THR A 42 -30.24 4.43 10.67
CA THR A 42 -29.02 3.94 10.03
C THR A 42 -27.98 3.61 11.10
N PHE A 43 -27.42 2.41 11.02
CA PHE A 43 -26.19 2.05 11.71
C PHE A 43 -25.00 2.44 10.86
N THR A 44 -24.14 3.29 11.41
CA THR A 44 -22.92 3.79 10.78
C THR A 44 -21.70 3.35 11.56
N TRP A 45 -20.64 2.94 10.87
CA TRP A 45 -19.35 2.61 11.49
C TRP A 45 -18.23 2.83 10.48
N THR A 46 -17.01 3.05 11.00
CA THR A 46 -15.81 3.30 10.17
C THR A 46 -14.89 2.10 10.22
N ASP A 47 -14.42 1.67 9.05
CA ASP A 47 -13.63 0.45 8.87
C ASP A 47 -14.30 -0.76 9.56
N GLY A 48 -13.61 -1.88 9.74
CA GLY A 48 -14.20 -3.01 10.46
C GLY A 48 -15.05 -3.98 9.61
N PRO A 49 -16.06 -4.65 10.20
CA PRO A 49 -16.78 -5.74 9.55
C PRO A 49 -17.57 -5.25 8.33
N THR A 50 -17.85 -6.15 7.39
CA THR A 50 -18.65 -5.83 6.20
C THR A 50 -20.10 -5.54 6.56
N VAL A 51 -20.84 -4.90 5.66
CA VAL A 51 -22.28 -4.64 5.85
C VAL A 51 -23.06 -5.95 6.04
N ALA A 52 -22.69 -7.01 5.32
CA ALA A 52 -23.30 -8.32 5.46
C ALA A 52 -23.06 -8.92 6.85
N GLN A 53 -21.82 -8.84 7.36
CA GLN A 53 -21.47 -9.31 8.70
C GLN A 53 -22.21 -8.52 9.79
N MET A 54 -22.28 -7.19 9.65
CA MET A 54 -22.98 -6.34 10.62
C MET A 54 -24.48 -6.62 10.64
N ARG A 55 -25.10 -6.79 9.47
CA ARG A 55 -26.53 -7.14 9.35
C ARG A 55 -26.83 -8.50 9.98
N ALA A 56 -26.03 -9.52 9.68
CA ALA A 56 -26.18 -10.85 10.25
C ALA A 56 -26.03 -10.82 11.79
N ALA A 57 -25.07 -10.05 12.29
CA ALA A 57 -24.88 -9.88 13.72
C ALA A 57 -26.04 -9.13 14.40
N GLY A 58 -26.59 -8.10 13.76
CA GLY A 58 -27.77 -7.37 14.22
C GLY A 58 -28.98 -8.28 14.34
N LEU A 59 -29.30 -9.01 13.27
CA LEU A 59 -30.40 -9.98 13.24
C LEU A 59 -30.24 -11.06 14.33
N GLY A 60 -29.03 -11.57 14.54
CA GLY A 60 -28.78 -12.57 15.58
C GLY A 60 -28.89 -12.04 17.01
N ALA A 61 -28.65 -10.75 17.24
CA ALA A 61 -28.71 -10.14 18.57
C ALA A 61 -30.11 -9.63 18.92
N ASP A 62 -30.80 -9.00 17.97
CA ASP A 62 -32.14 -8.46 18.14
C ASP A 62 -32.85 -8.32 16.77
N PRO A 63 -33.65 -9.33 16.36
CA PRO A 63 -34.35 -9.30 15.07
C PRO A 63 -35.30 -8.10 14.95
N THR A 64 -36.13 -7.85 15.97
CA THR A 64 -37.15 -6.78 15.94
C THR A 64 -36.53 -5.39 15.88
N ALA A 65 -35.42 -5.16 16.59
CA ALA A 65 -34.73 -3.87 16.50
C ALA A 65 -33.98 -3.70 15.17
N SER A 66 -33.57 -4.80 14.53
CA SER A 66 -32.82 -4.78 13.27
C SER A 66 -33.70 -4.61 12.02
N GLU A 67 -35.01 -4.79 12.16
CA GLU A 67 -36.00 -4.49 11.12
C GLU A 67 -36.03 -2.99 10.80
N ASP A 68 -36.12 -2.66 9.51
CA ASP A 68 -36.13 -1.28 8.98
C ASP A 68 -34.93 -0.43 9.43
N VAL A 69 -33.76 -1.05 9.56
CA VAL A 69 -32.48 -0.37 9.81
C VAL A 69 -31.57 -0.47 8.58
N ARG A 70 -31.08 0.67 8.11
CA ARG A 70 -30.04 0.74 7.09
C ARG A 70 -28.68 0.51 7.74
N TYR A 71 -27.77 -0.13 7.02
CA TYR A 71 -26.39 -0.37 7.45
C TYR A 71 -25.46 0.33 6.48
N ALA A 72 -24.59 1.20 7.00
CA ALA A 72 -23.66 1.99 6.19
C ALA A 72 -22.27 1.96 6.81
N ARG A 73 -21.32 1.38 6.07
CA ARG A 73 -19.92 1.37 6.42
C ARG A 73 -19.20 2.51 5.71
N THR A 74 -18.47 3.32 6.45
CA THR A 74 -17.57 4.34 5.91
C THR A 74 -16.12 3.86 5.97
N LEU A 75 -15.28 4.30 5.04
CA LEU A 75 -13.86 3.99 5.02
C LEU A 75 -13.07 5.15 5.63
N SER A 76 -12.09 4.86 6.48
CA SER A 76 -11.13 5.87 6.94
C SER A 76 -10.20 6.31 5.82
N GLN A 77 -9.47 7.42 6.03
CA GLN A 77 -8.43 7.86 5.09
C GLN A 77 -7.34 6.80 4.89
N ASP A 78 -7.01 6.03 5.93
CA ASP A 78 -6.04 4.93 5.89
C ASP A 78 -6.54 3.78 5.01
N ALA A 79 -7.80 3.37 5.18
CA ALA A 79 -8.42 2.37 4.33
C ALA A 79 -8.51 2.85 2.87
N VAL A 80 -8.87 4.11 2.65
CA VAL A 80 -8.93 4.68 1.29
C VAL A 80 -7.55 4.73 0.64
N ALA A 81 -6.52 5.17 1.36
CA ALA A 81 -5.14 5.18 0.88
C ALA A 81 -4.63 3.76 0.59
N LEU A 82 -4.97 2.79 1.44
CA LEU A 82 -4.66 1.38 1.20
C LEU A 82 -5.32 0.87 -0.08
N GLY A 83 -6.60 1.16 -0.28
CA GLY A 83 -7.31 0.80 -1.51
C GLY A 83 -6.71 1.45 -2.75
N ALA A 84 -6.30 2.72 -2.65
CA ALA A 84 -5.60 3.42 -3.73
C ALA A 84 -4.27 2.73 -4.08
N VAL A 85 -3.46 2.36 -3.07
CA VAL A 85 -2.20 1.63 -3.26
C VAL A 85 -2.45 0.28 -3.94
N ARG A 86 -3.40 -0.52 -3.44
CA ARG A 86 -3.71 -1.85 -3.96
C ARG A 86 -4.27 -1.81 -5.37
N LEU A 87 -5.23 -0.93 -5.66
CA LEU A 87 -5.74 -0.76 -7.03
C LEU A 87 -4.64 -0.33 -8.00
N THR A 88 -3.72 0.52 -7.55
CA THR A 88 -2.65 0.99 -8.42
C THR A 88 -1.64 -0.10 -8.76
N ILE A 89 -1.31 -0.96 -7.79
CA ILE A 89 -0.42 -2.12 -8.00
C ILE A 89 -1.14 -3.21 -8.80
N GLY A 90 -2.43 -3.44 -8.51
CA GLY A 90 -3.23 -4.54 -9.06
C GLY A 90 -3.99 -4.25 -10.35
N ALA A 91 -4.02 -3.00 -10.85
CA ALA A 91 -4.70 -2.64 -12.09
C ALA A 91 -4.02 -3.31 -13.31
N GLY A 92 -4.42 -4.55 -13.59
CA GLY A 92 -4.00 -5.34 -14.72
C GLY A 92 -4.89 -5.09 -15.94
N THR A 93 -4.28 -4.67 -17.04
CA THR A 93 -4.57 -5.12 -18.43
C THR A 93 -3.69 -4.38 -19.43
N ASP A 94 -3.38 -3.10 -19.17
CA ASP A 94 -2.49 -2.32 -20.05
C ASP A 94 -1.40 -1.62 -19.22
N PRO A 95 -0.13 -2.07 -19.27
CA PRO A 95 0.99 -1.46 -18.53
C PRO A 95 1.31 -0.02 -18.97
N ASN A 96 0.87 0.39 -20.16
CA ASN A 96 1.11 1.74 -20.69
C ASN A 96 0.02 2.74 -20.29
N ARG A 97 -1.14 2.27 -19.81
CA ARG A 97 -2.22 3.16 -19.39
C ARG A 97 -2.00 3.66 -17.97
N ARG A 98 -1.95 4.97 -17.79
CA ARG A 98 -1.95 5.58 -16.45
C ARG A 98 -3.20 5.14 -15.66
N PRO A 99 -3.05 4.59 -14.44
CA PRO A 99 -4.19 4.32 -13.57
C PRO A 99 -4.98 5.61 -13.35
N ARG A 100 -6.30 5.52 -13.44
CA ARG A 100 -7.21 6.61 -13.08
C ARG A 100 -8.07 6.13 -11.92
N LEU A 101 -7.52 6.27 -10.71
CA LEU A 101 -8.23 5.93 -9.49
C LEU A 101 -9.40 6.88 -9.27
N ARG A 102 -10.55 6.32 -8.90
CA ARG A 102 -11.71 7.06 -8.41
C ARG A 102 -12.10 6.53 -7.03
N PRO A 103 -12.65 7.37 -6.14
CA PRO A 103 -13.14 6.92 -4.83
C PRO A 103 -14.09 5.72 -4.92
N ALA A 104 -14.98 5.70 -5.92
CA ALA A 104 -15.91 4.59 -6.13
C ALA A 104 -15.22 3.24 -6.40
N ASP A 105 -14.07 3.24 -7.09
CA ASP A 105 -13.32 2.01 -7.36
C ASP A 105 -12.71 1.44 -6.07
N ILE A 106 -12.28 2.33 -5.16
CA ILE A 106 -11.75 1.96 -3.83
C ILE A 106 -12.86 1.40 -2.95
N GLU A 107 -14.04 2.03 -2.95
CA GLU A 107 -15.21 1.53 -2.24
C GLU A 107 -15.62 0.14 -2.73
N VAL A 108 -15.58 -0.11 -4.04
CA VAL A 108 -15.86 -1.43 -4.61
C VAL A 108 -14.82 -2.46 -4.15
N LEU A 109 -13.53 -2.12 -4.22
CA LEU A 109 -12.45 -3.03 -3.80
C LEU A 109 -12.60 -3.46 -2.33
N LEU A 110 -12.87 -2.51 -1.44
CA LEU A 110 -12.84 -2.73 0.01
C LEU A 110 -14.20 -3.08 0.61
N ARG A 111 -15.27 -3.12 -0.21
CA ARG A 111 -16.64 -3.40 0.24
C ARG A 111 -16.73 -4.71 1.01
N GLU A 112 -16.15 -5.75 0.44
CA GLU A 112 -16.18 -7.12 0.96
C GLU A 112 -14.94 -7.46 1.81
N GLU A 113 -13.99 -6.54 1.97
CA GLU A 113 -12.82 -6.75 2.83
C GLU A 113 -13.16 -6.34 4.28
N PRO A 114 -13.25 -7.30 5.22
CA PRO A 114 -13.42 -6.98 6.63
C PRO A 114 -12.09 -6.44 7.19
N TYR A 115 -12.16 -5.40 8.04
CA TYR A 115 -11.01 -4.81 8.74
C TYR A 115 -9.82 -4.48 7.81
N PRO A 116 -10.01 -3.56 6.83
CA PRO A 116 -8.99 -3.24 5.84
C PRO A 116 -7.76 -2.67 6.54
N ALA A 117 -6.64 -3.36 6.39
CA ALA A 117 -5.36 -2.99 6.98
C ALA A 117 -4.21 -3.38 6.04
N PRO A 118 -3.08 -2.66 6.10
CA PRO A 118 -1.86 -3.06 5.39
C PRO A 118 -1.44 -4.48 5.78
N ARG A 119 -1.14 -5.31 4.77
CA ARG A 119 -0.67 -6.70 4.93
C ARG A 119 0.85 -6.80 5.03
N THR A 120 1.56 -5.78 4.59
CA THR A 120 3.03 -5.74 4.59
C THR A 120 3.54 -4.40 5.11
N GLU A 121 4.78 -4.37 5.61
CA GLU A 121 5.46 -3.12 5.98
C GLU A 121 5.55 -2.15 4.80
N ARG A 122 5.71 -2.69 3.59
CA ARG A 122 5.74 -1.89 2.37
C ARG A 122 4.40 -1.22 2.07
N GLU A 123 3.28 -1.93 2.19
CA GLU A 123 1.95 -1.33 2.08
C GLU A 123 1.78 -0.23 3.14
N ARG A 124 2.18 -0.50 4.39
CA ARG A 124 2.09 0.45 5.50
C ARG A 124 2.89 1.73 5.22
N ALA A 125 4.14 1.59 4.77
CA ALA A 125 5.01 2.71 4.44
C ALA A 125 4.46 3.56 3.28
N LEU A 126 3.88 2.92 2.26
CA LEU A 126 3.24 3.62 1.13
C LEU A 126 1.99 4.39 1.57
N VAL A 127 1.11 3.76 2.36
CA VAL A 127 -0.09 4.41 2.92
C VAL A 127 0.32 5.63 3.73
N TYR A 128 1.28 5.47 4.63
CA TYR A 128 1.82 6.56 5.44
C TYR A 128 2.35 7.69 4.57
N ALA A 129 3.19 7.40 3.57
CA ALA A 129 3.78 8.43 2.71
C ALA A 129 2.75 9.19 1.86
N VAL A 130 1.70 8.51 1.37
CA VAL A 130 0.60 9.16 0.65
C VAL A 130 -0.15 10.14 1.56
N LEU A 131 -0.53 9.69 2.75
CA LEU A 131 -1.26 10.53 3.71
C LEU A 131 -0.40 11.69 4.22
N TYR A 132 0.87 11.41 4.54
CA TYR A 132 1.83 12.40 5.01
C TYR A 132 2.00 13.54 3.99
N GLU A 133 2.12 13.23 2.70
CA GLU A 133 2.23 14.25 1.65
C GLU A 133 0.99 15.17 1.60
N ILE A 134 -0.21 14.58 1.73
CA ILE A 134 -1.47 15.36 1.74
C ILE A 134 -1.52 16.23 3.00
N HIS A 135 -1.21 15.66 4.17
CA HIS A 135 -1.26 16.39 5.43
C HIS A 135 -0.26 17.55 5.45
N ASN A 136 0.96 17.31 4.96
CA ASN A 136 2.02 18.30 4.88
C ASN A 136 1.66 19.42 3.88
N SER A 137 1.19 19.08 2.67
CA SER A 137 0.85 20.08 1.64
C SER A 137 -0.37 20.94 1.96
N ARG A 138 -1.24 20.49 2.88
CA ARG A 138 -2.49 21.17 3.26
C ARG A 138 -2.51 21.68 4.69
N HIS A 139 -1.44 21.47 5.46
CA HIS A 139 -1.34 21.81 6.88
C HIS A 139 -2.55 21.32 7.70
N ARG A 140 -3.04 20.10 7.42
CA ARG A 140 -4.19 19.50 8.11
C ARG A 140 -4.07 17.98 8.22
N ASN A 141 -4.62 17.41 9.29
CA ASN A 141 -4.51 15.97 9.59
C ASN A 141 -5.64 15.12 8.98
N ARG A 142 -6.25 15.57 7.88
CA ARG A 142 -7.35 14.88 7.20
C ARG A 142 -7.18 14.94 5.68
N ALA A 143 -7.35 13.78 5.05
CA ALA A 143 -7.35 13.62 3.60
C ALA A 143 -8.71 13.07 3.13
N GLY A 144 -9.31 13.73 2.16
CA GLY A 144 -10.52 13.23 1.49
C GLY A 144 -10.19 12.15 0.46
N ALA A 145 -11.14 11.27 0.17
CA ALA A 145 -10.92 10.18 -0.79
C ALA A 145 -10.51 10.67 -2.19
N GLN A 146 -11.12 11.77 -2.65
CA GLN A 146 -10.76 12.37 -3.93
C GLN A 146 -9.31 12.88 -3.94
N GLU A 147 -8.85 13.47 -2.84
CA GLU A 147 -7.48 14.02 -2.75
C GLU A 147 -6.44 12.91 -2.75
N ILE A 148 -6.74 11.81 -2.07
CA ILE A 148 -5.91 10.59 -2.08
C ILE A 148 -5.81 10.05 -3.52
N CYS A 149 -6.94 9.90 -4.21
CA CYS A 149 -6.93 9.49 -5.62
C CYS A 149 -6.13 10.46 -6.50
N ASP A 150 -6.35 11.76 -6.35
CA ASP A 150 -5.70 12.80 -7.16
C ASP A 150 -4.19 12.81 -6.98
N ILE A 151 -3.69 12.69 -5.75
CA ILE A 151 -2.26 12.73 -5.47
C ILE A 151 -1.54 11.49 -6.01
N VAL A 152 -2.15 10.31 -5.85
CA VAL A 152 -1.62 9.05 -6.40
C VAL A 152 -1.67 9.06 -7.93
N ASN A 153 -2.79 9.50 -8.51
CA ASN A 153 -2.92 9.67 -9.96
C ASN A 153 -1.84 10.64 -10.48
N ARG A 154 -1.64 11.79 -9.82
CA ARG A 154 -0.70 12.86 -10.23
C ARG A 154 0.76 12.42 -10.18
N TYR A 155 1.23 11.93 -9.03
CA TYR A 155 2.65 11.65 -8.85
C TYR A 155 3.04 10.22 -9.24
N GLY A 156 2.14 9.25 -9.02
CA GLY A 156 2.44 7.82 -9.13
C GLY A 156 3.12 7.26 -7.88
N LEU A 157 2.97 5.96 -7.63
CA LEU A 157 3.47 5.32 -6.42
C LEU A 157 5.00 5.33 -6.28
N ALA A 158 5.76 5.36 -7.38
CA ALA A 158 7.22 5.36 -7.30
C ALA A 158 7.80 6.61 -6.63
N VAL A 159 7.05 7.73 -6.63
CA VAL A 159 7.47 8.94 -5.92
C VAL A 159 7.37 8.71 -4.40
N PHE A 160 6.26 8.13 -3.94
CA PHE A 160 6.06 7.83 -2.52
C PHE A 160 7.00 6.73 -2.03
N LEU A 161 7.20 5.68 -2.83
CA LEU A 161 8.10 4.58 -2.50
C LEU A 161 9.54 5.06 -2.26
N ARG A 162 10.04 5.98 -3.09
CA ARG A 162 11.39 6.54 -2.94
C ARG A 162 11.53 7.43 -1.69
N ARG A 163 10.46 8.06 -1.24
CA ARG A 163 10.46 8.94 -0.06
C ARG A 163 10.28 8.18 1.25
N CYS A 164 9.51 7.09 1.25
CA CYS A 164 9.18 6.36 2.46
C CYS A 164 10.30 5.42 2.95
N GLY A 165 11.34 5.21 2.13
CA GLY A 165 12.49 4.38 2.50
C GLY A 165 12.18 2.89 2.55
N ALA A 166 11.04 2.44 2.03
CA ALA A 166 10.74 1.02 1.93
C ALA A 166 11.78 0.30 1.07
N GLU A 167 12.14 -0.92 1.47
CA GLU A 167 13.13 -1.72 0.74
C GLU A 167 12.68 -1.98 -0.70
N LEU A 168 13.61 -1.75 -1.62
CA LEU A 168 13.44 -2.00 -3.04
C LEU A 168 14.05 -3.35 -3.38
N SER A 169 13.34 -4.15 -4.17
CA SER A 169 13.91 -5.37 -4.73
C SER A 169 15.04 -5.02 -5.71
N PRO A 170 15.94 -5.97 -6.06
CA PRO A 170 17.00 -5.71 -7.02
C PRO A 170 16.47 -5.19 -8.36
N ALA A 171 15.37 -5.76 -8.88
CA ALA A 171 14.73 -5.30 -10.10
C ALA A 171 14.19 -3.87 -9.98
N GLU A 172 13.67 -3.48 -8.81
CA GLU A 172 13.18 -2.13 -8.54
C GLU A 172 14.29 -1.10 -8.40
N VAL A 173 15.43 -1.47 -7.80
CA VAL A 173 16.62 -0.61 -7.74
C VAL A 173 17.09 -0.28 -9.16
N LEU A 174 17.21 -1.30 -10.01
CA LEU A 174 17.63 -1.13 -11.40
C LEU A 174 16.58 -0.37 -12.20
N THR A 175 15.30 -0.71 -12.04
CA THR A 175 14.20 0.00 -12.70
C THR A 175 14.17 1.47 -12.28
N ALA A 176 14.34 1.79 -11.00
CA ALA A 176 14.37 3.18 -10.54
C ALA A 176 15.49 4.01 -11.19
N HIS A 177 16.60 3.36 -11.57
CA HIS A 177 17.72 3.98 -12.26
C HIS A 177 17.48 4.10 -13.77
N TYR A 178 17.13 3.00 -14.44
CA TYR A 178 17.04 2.94 -15.91
C TYR A 178 15.66 3.29 -16.49
N ALA A 179 14.60 3.34 -15.68
CA ALA A 179 13.27 3.68 -16.18
C ALA A 179 13.16 5.14 -16.66
N ALA A 180 14.10 6.01 -16.26
CA ALA A 180 14.17 7.40 -16.74
C ALA A 180 14.39 7.47 -18.26
N SER A 181 15.09 6.51 -18.85
CA SER A 181 15.40 6.46 -20.28
C SER A 181 14.51 5.48 -21.08
N HIS A 182 13.87 4.49 -20.45
CA HIS A 182 13.25 3.37 -21.20
C HIS A 182 11.81 2.95 -20.83
N ALA A 183 11.33 3.17 -19.59
CA ALA A 183 10.05 2.57 -19.15
C ALA A 183 9.32 3.40 -18.08
N HIS A 184 9.11 4.69 -18.38
CA HIS A 184 8.73 5.67 -17.39
C HIS A 184 7.32 5.48 -16.75
N PRO A 185 6.23 5.13 -17.47
CA PRO A 185 4.89 5.15 -16.88
C PRO A 185 4.54 3.96 -15.98
N ALA A 186 4.89 2.73 -16.39
CA ALA A 186 4.53 1.49 -15.67
C ALA A 186 5.18 1.44 -14.29
N TRP A 187 6.49 1.72 -14.21
CA TRP A 187 7.19 1.86 -12.95
C TRP A 187 6.65 3.03 -12.13
N ARG A 188 6.58 4.23 -12.72
CA ARG A 188 6.20 5.45 -12.00
C ARG A 188 4.85 5.30 -11.32
N HIS A 189 3.87 4.80 -12.04
CA HIS A 189 2.51 4.75 -11.53
C HIS A 189 2.20 3.46 -10.79
N ARG A 190 2.64 2.29 -11.28
CA ARG A 190 2.19 0.99 -10.77
C ARG A 190 3.25 0.19 -10.01
N LEU A 191 4.47 0.71 -9.91
CA LEU A 191 5.62 -0.02 -9.35
C LEU A 191 5.92 -1.32 -10.10
N THR A 192 5.51 -1.43 -11.37
CA THR A 192 5.87 -2.58 -12.21
C THR A 192 7.34 -2.46 -12.60
N PRO A 193 8.23 -3.37 -12.16
CA PRO A 193 9.62 -3.35 -12.59
C PRO A 193 9.73 -3.63 -14.09
N MET A 194 10.81 -3.19 -14.71
CA MET A 194 11.16 -3.64 -16.05
C MET A 194 11.52 -5.13 -16.05
N ASP A 195 11.48 -5.74 -17.23
CA ASP A 195 11.92 -7.12 -17.41
C ASP A 195 13.37 -7.33 -16.92
N ALA A 196 13.59 -8.44 -16.21
CA ALA A 196 14.87 -8.71 -15.56
C ALA A 196 16.02 -8.85 -16.57
N ALA A 197 15.78 -9.46 -17.74
CA ALA A 197 16.81 -9.62 -18.76
C ALA A 197 17.16 -8.26 -19.40
N VAL A 198 16.16 -7.39 -19.59
CA VAL A 198 16.38 -6.01 -20.06
C VAL A 198 17.21 -5.21 -19.04
N LEU A 199 16.89 -5.31 -17.74
CA LEU A 199 17.62 -4.63 -16.68
C LEU A 199 19.06 -5.13 -16.56
N PHE A 200 19.27 -6.44 -16.65
CA PHE A 200 20.61 -7.03 -16.60
C PHE A 200 21.46 -6.58 -17.78
N ARG A 201 20.90 -6.60 -19.01
CA ARG A 201 21.58 -6.10 -20.20
C ARG A 201 21.95 -4.61 -20.06
N ALA A 202 21.04 -3.79 -19.54
CA ALA A 202 21.30 -2.36 -19.34
C ALA A 202 22.49 -2.11 -18.40
N VAL A 203 22.63 -2.90 -17.33
CA VAL A 203 23.78 -2.81 -16.41
C VAL A 203 25.08 -3.24 -17.08
N ARG A 204 25.05 -4.28 -17.91
CA ARG A 204 26.23 -4.74 -18.66
C ARG A 204 26.74 -3.67 -19.62
N GLU A 205 25.80 -3.05 -20.35
CA GLU A 205 26.06 -2.01 -21.36
C GLU A 205 26.40 -0.65 -20.77
N ASP A 206 26.11 -0.40 -19.48
CA ASP A 206 26.48 0.85 -18.80
C ASP A 206 27.89 0.76 -18.17
N PRO A 207 28.91 1.41 -18.76
CA PRO A 207 30.26 1.44 -18.18
C PRO A 207 30.35 2.26 -16.90
N ARG A 208 29.33 3.07 -16.57
CA ARG A 208 29.27 3.91 -15.37
C ARG A 208 28.40 3.31 -14.26
N ALA A 209 27.93 2.07 -14.44
CA ALA A 209 27.13 1.38 -13.43
C ALA A 209 27.88 1.30 -12.09
N THR A 210 27.27 1.88 -11.05
CA THR A 210 27.84 1.85 -9.69
C THR A 210 27.85 0.43 -9.12
N ALA A 211 28.69 0.17 -8.12
CA ALA A 211 28.75 -1.13 -7.44
C ALA A 211 27.36 -1.60 -6.94
N LYS A 212 26.53 -0.68 -6.44
CA LYS A 212 25.14 -0.99 -6.03
C LYS A 212 24.29 -1.54 -7.18
N LEU A 213 24.41 -0.96 -8.37
CA LEU A 213 23.67 -1.41 -9.56
C LEU A 213 24.20 -2.77 -10.04
N VAL A 214 25.52 -2.96 -10.03
CA VAL A 214 26.12 -4.26 -10.40
C VAL A 214 25.69 -5.37 -9.42
N THR A 215 25.71 -5.12 -8.11
CA THR A 215 25.22 -6.08 -7.10
C THR A 215 23.75 -6.40 -7.30
N ALA A 216 22.90 -5.41 -7.60
CA ALA A 216 21.49 -5.65 -7.87
C ALA A 216 21.28 -6.49 -9.15
N ALA A 217 22.10 -6.31 -10.19
CA ALA A 217 22.04 -7.14 -11.39
C ALA A 217 22.46 -8.59 -11.13
N LEU A 218 23.53 -8.80 -10.37
CA LEU A 218 23.98 -10.14 -9.97
C LEU A 218 22.91 -10.89 -9.16
N ALA A 219 22.17 -10.18 -8.30
CA ALA A 219 21.06 -10.78 -7.54
C ALA A 219 19.88 -11.26 -8.40
N LEU A 220 19.79 -10.84 -9.68
CA LEU A 220 18.75 -11.30 -10.62
C LEU A 220 19.14 -12.58 -11.36
N LEU A 221 20.43 -12.96 -11.39
CA LEU A 221 20.95 -14.10 -12.16
C LEU A 221 20.21 -15.43 -11.95
N PRO A 222 19.82 -15.83 -10.72
CA PRO A 222 19.12 -17.10 -10.52
C PRO A 222 17.79 -17.24 -11.28
N GLY A 223 17.20 -16.11 -11.71
CA GLY A 223 15.96 -16.08 -12.49
C GLY A 223 16.14 -15.75 -13.97
N LEU A 224 17.38 -15.67 -14.48
CA LEU A 224 17.70 -15.30 -15.86
C LEU A 224 18.07 -16.52 -16.73
N PRO A 225 17.95 -16.41 -18.07
CA PRO A 225 18.42 -17.44 -18.99
C PRO A 225 19.91 -17.75 -18.79
N ALA A 226 20.31 -19.01 -19.03
CA ALA A 226 21.66 -19.50 -18.78
C ALA A 226 22.75 -18.73 -19.56
N GLU A 227 22.39 -18.14 -20.69
CA GLU A 227 23.27 -17.30 -21.51
C GLU A 227 23.71 -16.02 -20.75
N CYS A 228 22.97 -15.60 -19.73
CA CYS A 228 23.34 -14.48 -18.86
C CYS A 228 24.41 -14.84 -17.83
N ALA A 229 24.59 -16.14 -17.50
CA ALA A 229 25.57 -16.59 -16.52
C ALA A 229 27.02 -16.33 -17.00
N ALA A 230 27.26 -16.36 -18.31
CA ALA A 230 28.58 -16.04 -18.87
C ALA A 230 29.03 -14.58 -18.61
N ALA A 231 28.09 -13.67 -18.31
CA ALA A 231 28.39 -12.27 -17.99
C ALA A 231 28.61 -12.03 -16.49
N GLU A 232 28.48 -13.05 -15.64
CA GLU A 232 28.66 -12.95 -14.19
C GLU A 232 30.08 -12.55 -13.82
N ASP A 233 31.08 -13.23 -14.39
CA ASP A 233 32.49 -12.97 -14.08
C ASP A 233 32.93 -11.56 -14.51
N GLU A 234 32.40 -11.07 -15.63
CA GLU A 234 32.65 -9.69 -16.10
C GLU A 234 32.16 -8.67 -15.07
N LEU A 235 30.92 -8.84 -14.59
CA LEU A 235 30.30 -7.93 -13.61
C LEU A 235 30.98 -8.03 -12.23
N ARG A 236 31.31 -9.24 -11.78
CA ARG A 236 32.06 -9.44 -10.52
C ARG A 236 33.43 -8.75 -10.57
N SER A 237 34.15 -8.90 -11.68
CA SER A 237 35.43 -8.24 -11.91
C SER A 237 35.33 -6.70 -11.90
N ARG A 238 34.16 -6.12 -12.21
CA ARG A 238 33.94 -4.66 -12.10
C ARG A 238 33.80 -4.20 -10.65
N ILE A 239 33.09 -4.96 -9.80
CA ILE A 239 32.95 -4.63 -8.36
C ILE A 239 34.33 -4.62 -7.68
N GLU A 240 35.16 -5.63 -7.95
CA GLU A 240 36.49 -5.76 -7.34
C GLU A 240 37.42 -4.60 -7.72
N ARG A 241 37.33 -4.11 -8.96
CA ARG A 241 38.11 -2.95 -9.43
C ARG A 241 37.63 -1.61 -8.85
N THR A 242 36.37 -1.52 -8.44
CA THR A 242 35.75 -0.28 -7.94
C THR A 242 35.82 -0.17 -6.41
N THR A 243 36.19 -1.26 -5.71
CA THR A 243 36.33 -1.29 -4.25
C THR A 243 37.75 -0.88 -3.85
N PRO A 244 37.97 0.22 -3.08
CA PRO A 244 39.32 0.66 -2.70
C PRO A 244 40.01 -0.35 -1.76
N PRO A 245 41.35 -0.51 -1.83
CA PRO A 245 42.11 -1.47 -1.04
C PRO A 245 42.35 -1.00 0.42
N ALA A 246 41.31 -0.56 1.13
CA ALA A 246 41.44 -0.13 2.52
C ALA A 246 41.14 -1.24 3.55
N GLN A 247 40.42 -2.31 3.18
CA GLN A 247 40.03 -3.39 4.10
C GLN A 247 40.98 -4.59 4.13
N ARG A 248 41.90 -4.75 3.16
CA ARG A 248 42.87 -5.87 3.15
C ARG A 248 44.04 -5.71 4.13
N ARG A 249 44.18 -4.55 4.80
CA ARG A 249 45.25 -4.31 5.79
C ARG A 249 44.82 -4.54 7.24
N ALA A 250 43.53 -4.54 7.57
CA ALA A 250 43.09 -4.76 8.95
C ALA A 250 43.27 -6.23 9.40
N ASP A 251 42.97 -7.19 8.52
CA ASP A 251 43.02 -8.64 8.81
C ASP A 251 44.43 -9.27 8.82
N ARG A 252 45.49 -8.48 8.58
CA ARG A 252 46.90 -8.97 8.67
C ARG A 252 47.68 -8.38 9.85
N SER A 253 47.03 -7.64 10.75
CA SER A 253 47.72 -6.94 11.85
C SER A 253 47.62 -7.62 13.22
N GLU A 254 46.84 -8.69 13.38
CA GLU A 254 46.80 -9.47 14.63
C GLU A 254 47.68 -10.72 14.51
N GLY A 255 48.99 -10.49 14.40
CA GLY A 255 50.00 -11.47 14.78
C GLY A 255 50.67 -10.98 16.07
N PRO A 256 50.47 -11.64 17.22
CA PRO A 256 51.03 -11.17 18.48
C PRO A 256 52.55 -11.30 18.45
N ARG A 257 53.24 -10.18 18.67
CA ARG A 257 54.64 -10.20 19.08
C ARG A 257 54.72 -10.58 20.56
N GLN A 258 55.73 -11.40 20.82
CA GLN A 258 56.18 -12.00 22.08
C GLN A 258 56.09 -11.08 23.30
#